data_AF-A0A354Z7M2-F1
#
_entry.id   AF-A0A354Z7M2-F1
#
_cell.length_a   1.000
_cell.length_b   1.000
_cell.length_c   1.000
_cell.angle_alpha   90.00
_cell.angle_beta   90.00
_cell.angle_gamma   90.00
#
_symmetry.space_group_name_H-M   'P 1'
#
loop_
_entity.id
_entity.type
_entity.pdbx_description
1 polymer ?
#
loop_
_entity_poly.entity_id
_entity_poly.type
_entity_poly.pdbx_seq_one_letter_code
_entity_poly.pdbx_strand_id
1 'polypeptide(L)' 'DAEIERYLDREPAYDCAGGFKCEGLGIALFDAIDSQDPTGLIGLPLIGLSALLRRAGFAIP' A
#
# COMPACT_ATOMS: atom_id res chain seq x y z
N ASP A 1 -14.72 14.34 9.80
CA ASP A 1 -14.06 15.51 9.18
C ASP A 1 -12.74 15.87 9.86
N ALA A 2 -12.73 16.24 11.14
CA ALA A 2 -11.49 16.66 11.84
C ALA A 2 -10.33 15.63 11.88
N GLU A 3 -10.61 14.33 11.83
CA GLU A 3 -9.57 13.30 11.72
C GLU A 3 -8.94 13.25 10.33
N ILE A 4 -9.76 13.37 9.28
CA ILE A 4 -9.31 13.40 7.89
C ILE A 4 -8.50 14.68 7.63
N GLU A 5 -8.97 15.84 8.10
CA GLU A 5 -8.24 17.10 7.98
C GLU A 5 -6.87 17.02 8.66
N ARG A 6 -6.83 16.55 9.92
CA ARG A 6 -5.57 16.35 10.65
C ARG A 6 -4.65 15.34 9.96
N TYR A 7 -5.21 14.30 9.35
CA TYR A 7 -4.45 13.35 8.55
C TYR A 7 -3.82 14.05 7.35
N LEU A 8 -4.61 14.75 6.53
CA LEU A 8 -4.14 15.43 5.32
C LEU A 8 -3.15 16.55 5.62
N ASP A 9 -3.31 17.28 6.72
CA ASP A 9 -2.37 18.31 7.17
C ASP A 9 -1.00 17.72 7.54
N ARG A 10 -0.99 16.49 8.09
CA ARG A 10 0.24 15.81 8.55
C ARG A 10 0.87 14.92 7.49
N GLU A 11 0.05 14.29 6.65
CA GLU A 11 0.45 13.42 5.55
C GLU A 11 -0.43 13.71 4.33
N PRO A 12 -0.03 14.69 3.50
CA PRO A 12 -0.70 14.95 2.24
C PRO A 12 -0.68 13.69 1.36
N ALA A 13 -1.87 13.21 1.00
CA ALA A 13 -2.09 12.02 0.19
C ALA A 13 -2.94 12.31 -1.05
N TYR A 14 -2.93 13.56 -1.53
CA TYR A 14 -3.72 14.02 -2.68
C TYR A 14 -3.33 13.36 -4.01
N ASP A 15 -2.12 12.82 -4.08
CA ASP A 15 -1.56 12.11 -5.23
C ASP A 15 -1.68 10.58 -5.10
N CYS A 16 -2.25 10.08 -4.02
CA CYS A 16 -2.39 8.65 -3.75
C CYS A 16 -3.76 8.14 -4.19
N ALA A 17 -3.79 6.98 -4.83
CA ALA A 17 -5.06 6.31 -5.14
C ALA A 17 -5.81 5.99 -3.84
N GLY A 18 -7.06 6.43 -3.73
CA GLY A 18 -7.85 6.28 -2.49
C GLY A 18 -7.51 7.28 -1.38
N GLY A 19 -6.54 8.18 -1.57
CA GLY A 19 -6.27 9.29 -0.66
C GLY A 19 -5.64 8.90 0.68
N PHE A 20 -4.95 7.76 0.75
CA PHE A 20 -4.23 7.32 1.94
C PHE A 20 -2.92 6.61 1.59
N LYS A 21 -2.01 6.51 2.57
CA LYS A 21 -0.79 5.72 2.49
C LYS A 21 -0.83 4.64 3.56
N CYS A 22 -0.88 3.37 3.16
CA CYS A 22 -0.99 2.23 4.08
C CYS A 22 0.29 2.00 4.89
N GLU A 23 1.42 2.44 4.36
CA GLU A 23 2.75 2.41 4.92
C GLU A 23 3.05 3.60 5.86
N GLY A 24 2.13 4.56 5.92
CA GLY A 24 2.28 5.82 6.65
C GLY A 24 1.22 6.01 7.73
N LEU A 25 0.87 7.29 7.99
CA LEU A 25 -0.18 7.63 8.95
C LEU A 25 -1.57 7.14 8.52
N GLY A 26 -1.76 6.88 7.23
CA GLY A 26 -3.04 6.43 6.67
C GLY A 26 -3.55 5.14 7.29
N ILE A 27 -2.67 4.28 7.82
CA ILE A 27 -3.09 3.03 8.48
C ILE A 27 -3.99 3.27 9.70
N ALA A 28 -3.86 4.41 10.38
CA ALA A 28 -4.65 4.75 11.55
C ALA A 28 -6.13 5.04 11.21
N LEU A 29 -6.45 5.20 9.92
CA LEU A 29 -7.82 5.45 9.44
C LEU A 29 -8.63 4.15 9.23
N PHE A 30 -8.01 2.99 9.41
CA PHE A 30 -8.62 1.69 9.12
C PHE A 30 -8.64 0.81 10.37
N ASP A 31 -9.73 0.06 10.54
CA ASP A 31 -9.82 -0.97 11.59
C ASP A 31 -8.99 -2.22 11.22
N ALA A 32 -8.94 -2.57 9.93
CA ALA A 32 -8.19 -3.70 9.43
C ALA A 32 -7.88 -3.57 7.92
N ILE A 33 -6.83 -4.28 7.49
CA ILE A 33 -6.51 -4.53 6.07
C ILE A 33 -6.43 -6.03 5.89
N ASP A 34 -7.27 -6.59 5.02
CA ASP A 34 -7.17 -7.97 4.56
C ASP A 34 -6.49 -8.00 3.18
N SER A 35 -5.32 -8.62 3.12
CA SER A 35 -4.54 -8.72 1.88
C SER A 35 -3.70 -9.99 1.88
N GLN A 36 -3.61 -10.60 0.70
CA GLN A 36 -2.69 -11.71 0.43
C GLN A 36 -1.30 -11.21 0.00
N ASP A 37 -1.17 -9.93 -0.36
CA ASP A 37 0.08 -9.28 -0.73
C ASP A 37 0.04 -7.78 -0.36
N PRO A 38 0.61 -7.38 0.78
CA PRO A 38 0.55 -5.99 1.25
C PRO A 38 1.29 -5.02 0.33
N THR A 39 2.28 -5.49 -0.43
CA THR A 39 3.03 -4.63 -1.36
C THR A 39 2.21 -4.20 -2.58
N GLY A 40 1.13 -4.93 -2.86
CA GLY A 40 0.13 -4.53 -3.85
C GLY A 40 -0.59 -3.22 -3.49
N LEU A 41 -0.80 -2.94 -2.20
CA LEU A 41 -1.42 -1.69 -1.74
C LEU A 41 -0.50 -0.48 -1.90
N ILE A 42 0.82 -0.71 -1.88
CA ILE A 42 1.84 0.32 -2.13
C ILE A 42 1.94 0.59 -3.64
N GLY A 43 1.68 -0.41 -4.47
CA GLY A 43 1.55 -0.24 -5.93
C GLY A 43 2.01 -1.41 -6.79
N LEU A 44 2.68 -2.42 -6.21
CA LEU A 44 3.16 -3.58 -6.97
C LEU A 44 3.10 -4.86 -6.11
N PRO A 45 2.28 -5.86 -6.47
CA PRO A 45 2.17 -7.10 -5.70
C PRO A 45 3.42 -7.97 -5.92
N LEU A 46 4.41 -7.82 -5.04
CA LEU A 46 5.71 -8.47 -5.12
C LEU A 46 5.66 -9.98 -4.94
N ILE A 47 4.69 -10.53 -4.20
CA ILE A 47 4.53 -11.99 -4.07
C ILE A 47 4.12 -12.57 -5.43
N GLY A 48 3.10 -11.96 -6.05
CA GLY A 48 2.65 -12.34 -7.38
C GLY A 48 3.75 -12.15 -8.44
N LEU A 49 4.42 -10.99 -8.41
CA LEU A 49 5.52 -10.70 -9.32
C LEU A 49 6.69 -11.67 -9.16
N SER A 50 7.08 -11.99 -7.92
CA SER A 50 8.14 -12.96 -7.63
C SER A 50 7.83 -14.33 -8.22
N ALA A 51 6.57 -14.77 -8.11
CA ALA A 51 6.13 -16.01 -8.74
C ALA A 51 6.26 -15.97 -10.27
N LEU A 52 5.90 -14.84 -10.91
CA LEU A 52 6.07 -14.65 -12.35
C LEU A 52 7.55 -14.65 -12.77
N LEU A 53 8.42 -13.98 -12.02
CA LEU A 53 9.86 -13.91 -12.30
C LEU A 53 10.53 -15.29 -12.21
N ARG A 54 10.21 -16.09 -11.18
CA ARG A 54 10.69 -17.48 -11.08
C ARG A 54 10.25 -18.33 -12.28
N ARG A 55 8.99 -18.18 -12.71
CA ARG A 55 8.46 -18.86 -13.91
C ARG A 55 9.17 -18.44 -15.19
N ALA A 56 9.63 -17.20 -15.25
CA ALA A 56 10.41 -16.67 -16.36
C ALA A 56 11.92 -17.02 -16.29
N GLY A 57 12.36 -17.78 -15.29
CA GLY A 57 13.74 -18.25 -15.15
C GLY A 57 14.68 -17.29 -14.44
N PHE A 58 14.16 -16.22 -13.82
CA PHE A 58 14.98 -15.31 -13.02
C PHE A 58 15.27 -15.91 -11.64
N ALA A 59 16.54 -15.89 -11.24
CA ALA A 59 16.93 -16.17 -9.88
C ALA A 59 16.58 -14.96 -9.01
N ILE A 60 15.70 -15.17 -8.03
CA ILE A 60 15.28 -14.16 -7.06
C ILE A 60 15.23 -14.75 -5.64
N PRO A 61 15.22 -13.95 -4.56
CA PRO A 61 15.21 -12.48 -4.56
C PRO A 61 16.35 -11.89 -5.40
#